data_AF-A0A1B8TMD2-F1
#
_entry.id   AF-A0A1B8TMD2-F1
#
_cell.length_a   1.000
_cell.length_b   1.000
_cell.length_c   1.000
_cell.angle_alpha   90.00
_cell.angle_beta   90.00
_cell.angle_gamma   90.00
#
_symmetry.space_group_name_H-M   'P 1'
#
loop_
_entity.id
_entity.type
_entity.pdbx_description
1 polymer ?
#
loop_
_entity_poly.entity_id
_entity_poly.type
_entity_poly.pdbx_seq_one_letter_code
_entity_poly.pdbx_strand_id
1 'polypeptide(L)'
;MKLAYALRLSLLASLIPLGVQAAESPIRLDTPLGGWRAGDGDKADFRQTVNYPAASVNSREDQSDTARIRGEIRELPKDSKEPARLVVNGAAMPMRVENDGRFDRPFAFPAGSNSVEVISPDGQQHKRVQFYHGGGGGEVAAKLRVMLSWDSDNTDLDLHLVTPDGGHVWYGNRSLPNGAAQDVDVTTGYGPEIIASPTPLKGQYLVYVNYYGGGWSSDESSGDVNAAKPLTTAQVTIVTEEGTVNEKQESFLIPMRQPGELTLVKRFSYP
;
A
#
# COMPACT_ATOMS: atom_id res chain seq x y z
N MET A 1 -41.47 73.73 -18.92
CA MET A 1 -41.29 72.38 -18.35
C MET A 1 -39.82 72.21 -17.97
N LYS A 2 -39.51 72.06 -16.68
CA LYS A 2 -38.13 71.93 -16.16
C LYS A 2 -37.69 70.47 -16.26
N LEU A 3 -36.58 70.19 -16.94
CA LEU A 3 -35.93 68.86 -16.94
C LEU A 3 -35.15 68.70 -15.64
N ALA A 4 -35.48 67.66 -14.86
CA ALA A 4 -34.71 67.24 -13.69
C ALA A 4 -33.61 66.26 -14.14
N TYR A 5 -32.35 66.59 -13.85
CA TYR A 5 -31.22 65.67 -14.01
C TYR A 5 -31.15 64.77 -12.77
N ALA A 6 -31.34 63.46 -12.97
CA ALA A 6 -31.14 62.45 -11.94
C ALA A 6 -29.64 62.09 -11.85
N LEU A 7 -29.00 62.48 -10.75
CA LEU A 7 -27.64 62.08 -10.39
C LEU A 7 -27.64 60.59 -10.03
N ARG A 8 -27.14 59.72 -10.90
CA ARG A 8 -26.94 58.29 -10.58
C ARG A 8 -25.59 58.13 -9.87
N LEU A 9 -25.65 57.90 -8.56
CA LEU A 9 -24.50 57.47 -7.76
C LEU A 9 -24.28 55.97 -8.02
N SER A 10 -23.26 55.63 -8.81
CA SER A 10 -22.83 54.24 -8.99
C SER A 10 -22.06 53.77 -7.76
N LEU A 11 -22.69 52.95 -6.92
CA LEU A 11 -22.05 52.30 -5.78
C LEU A 11 -21.15 51.16 -6.30
N LEU A 12 -19.83 51.37 -6.31
CA LEU A 12 -18.87 50.31 -6.61
C LEU A 12 -18.74 49.42 -5.36
N ALA A 13 -19.44 48.30 -5.33
CA ALA A 13 -19.28 47.29 -4.28
C ALA A 13 -17.95 46.56 -4.49
N SER A 14 -16.94 46.87 -3.68
CA SER A 14 -15.70 46.12 -3.59
C SER A 14 -15.97 44.73 -3.03
N LEU A 15 -15.99 43.71 -3.88
CA LEU A 15 -15.91 42.32 -3.45
C LEU A 15 -14.55 42.07 -2.78
N ILE A 16 -14.55 41.98 -1.45
CA ILE A 16 -13.44 41.40 -0.71
C ILE A 16 -13.50 39.89 -0.98
N PRO A 17 -12.48 39.26 -1.58
CA PRO A 17 -12.45 37.80 -1.66
C PRO A 17 -12.30 37.27 -0.23
N LEU A 18 -13.37 36.66 0.29
CA LEU A 18 -13.30 35.77 1.44
C LEU A 18 -12.32 34.67 1.05
N GLY A 19 -11.10 34.75 1.59
CA GLY A 19 -10.11 33.70 1.44
C GLY A 19 -10.71 32.41 1.97
N VAL A 20 -10.90 31.43 1.09
CA VAL A 20 -11.18 30.06 1.52
C VAL A 20 -9.94 29.62 2.28
N GLN A 21 -9.99 29.66 3.61
CA GLN A 21 -9.04 28.92 4.43
C GLN A 21 -9.26 27.45 4.09
N ALA A 22 -8.38 26.89 3.27
CA ALA A 22 -8.29 25.45 3.13
C ALA A 22 -8.00 24.90 4.53
N ALA A 23 -8.96 24.16 5.09
CA ALA A 23 -8.72 23.42 6.32
C ALA A 23 -7.46 22.56 6.09
N GLU A 24 -6.53 22.61 7.04
CA GLU A 24 -5.34 21.78 6.99
C GLU A 24 -5.80 20.31 6.95
N SER A 25 -5.32 19.53 5.98
CA SER A 25 -5.72 18.12 5.88
C SER A 25 -5.43 17.42 7.21
N PRO A 26 -6.38 16.65 7.77
CA PRO A 26 -6.15 15.92 9.02
C PRO A 26 -5.10 14.81 8.86
N ILE A 27 -4.66 14.53 7.63
CA ILE A 27 -3.65 13.54 7.30
C ILE A 27 -2.27 14.22 7.21
N ARG A 28 -1.36 13.83 8.10
CA ARG A 28 0.06 14.18 8.06
C ARG A 28 0.86 12.99 7.54
N LEU A 29 1.75 13.24 6.57
CA LEU A 29 2.78 12.29 6.13
C LEU A 29 4.13 12.76 6.67
N ASP A 30 4.73 11.98 7.55
CA ASP A 30 6.07 12.21 8.09
C ASP A 30 7.13 11.70 7.10
N THR A 31 6.87 10.54 6.48
CA THR A 31 7.63 10.00 5.34
C THR A 31 6.70 9.31 4.34
N PRO A 32 7.00 9.34 3.03
CA PRO A 32 8.07 10.10 2.40
C PRO A 32 7.76 11.61 2.38
N LEU A 33 8.80 12.44 2.47
CA LEU A 33 8.70 13.88 2.21
C LEU A 33 8.85 14.14 0.70
N GLY A 34 8.23 15.23 0.23
CA GLY A 34 8.32 15.63 -1.16
C GLY A 34 9.73 16.09 -1.56
N GLY A 35 10.02 16.08 -2.87
CA GLY A 35 11.27 16.59 -3.43
C GLY A 35 12.27 15.49 -3.81
N TRP A 36 13.56 15.83 -3.80
CA TRP A 36 14.63 14.92 -4.22
C TRP A 36 15.21 14.18 -3.01
N ARG A 37 15.32 12.85 -3.12
CA ARG A 37 15.84 11.97 -2.07
C ARG A 37 17.03 11.17 -2.61
N ALA A 38 18.14 11.17 -1.90
CA ALA A 38 19.21 10.19 -2.11
C ALA A 38 18.86 8.91 -1.34
N GLY A 39 19.10 7.73 -1.91
CA GLY A 39 18.97 6.47 -1.16
C GLY A 39 20.00 6.45 -0.01
N ASP A 40 19.60 6.01 1.18
CA ASP A 40 20.48 5.94 2.34
C ASP A 40 21.03 4.51 2.45
N GLY A 41 22.28 4.32 2.00
CA GLY A 41 22.79 2.99 1.64
C GLY A 41 23.23 2.09 2.77
N ASP A 42 23.12 2.55 4.02
CA ASP A 42 23.61 1.79 5.16
C ASP A 42 22.49 1.13 6.00
N LYS A 43 21.19 1.39 5.73
CA LYS A 43 20.08 0.88 6.57
C LYS A 43 18.75 0.59 5.87
N ALA A 44 18.71 0.57 4.55
CA ALA A 44 17.55 0.10 3.80
C ALA A 44 17.59 -1.44 3.67
N ASP A 45 17.21 -2.13 4.74
CA ASP A 45 17.11 -3.59 4.72
C ASP A 45 15.83 -4.00 3.95
N PHE A 46 15.99 -4.76 2.87
CA PHE A 46 14.91 -5.32 2.03
C PHE A 46 14.15 -6.47 2.71
N ARG A 47 14.45 -6.75 3.98
CA ARG A 47 13.92 -7.89 4.72
C ARG A 47 13.43 -7.45 6.08
N GLN A 48 12.15 -7.66 6.32
CA GLN A 48 11.60 -7.55 7.66
C GLN A 48 11.89 -8.81 8.49
N THR A 49 12.32 -8.62 9.75
CA THR A 49 12.23 -9.70 10.74
C THR A 49 10.78 -9.84 11.16
N VAL A 50 10.16 -10.96 10.80
CA VAL A 50 8.82 -11.31 11.25
C VAL A 50 8.94 -12.14 12.52
N ASN A 51 8.44 -11.60 13.64
CA ASN A 51 8.29 -12.35 14.90
C ASN A 51 6.86 -12.88 14.97
N TYR A 52 6.70 -14.20 15.07
CA TYR A 52 5.39 -14.84 15.07
C TYR A 52 4.75 -14.85 16.47
N PRO A 53 3.41 -14.70 16.58
CA PRO A 53 2.46 -14.33 15.51
C PRO A 53 2.50 -12.82 15.23
N ALA A 54 2.74 -12.42 13.97
CA ALA A 54 2.86 -11.00 13.63
C ALA A 54 1.45 -10.40 13.45
N ALA A 55 0.95 -9.76 14.53
CA ALA A 55 -0.32 -9.04 14.63
C ALA A 55 -0.33 -7.65 13.92
N SER A 56 0.85 -7.20 13.46
CA SER A 56 1.08 -5.86 12.94
C SER A 56 2.28 -5.83 12.01
N VAL A 57 2.31 -4.82 11.13
CA VAL A 57 3.51 -4.46 10.37
C VAL A 57 4.52 -3.91 11.36
N ASN A 58 5.42 -4.75 11.86
CA ASN A 58 6.50 -4.30 12.74
C ASN A 58 7.63 -3.75 11.87
N SER A 59 7.70 -2.44 11.74
CA SER A 59 8.92 -1.77 11.28
C SER A 59 9.96 -1.81 12.41
N ARG A 60 11.21 -2.16 12.09
CA ARG A 60 12.28 -2.10 13.08
C ARG A 60 12.52 -0.63 13.46
N GLU A 61 12.87 -0.35 14.72
CA GLU A 61 13.21 1.01 15.18
C GLU A 61 14.40 1.63 14.40
N ASP A 62 15.25 0.80 13.80
CA ASP A 62 16.46 1.19 13.07
C ASP A 62 16.31 1.23 11.53
N GLN A 63 15.11 0.95 10.99
CA GLN A 63 14.87 0.97 9.55
C GLN A 63 14.87 2.40 9.01
N SER A 64 15.61 2.63 7.92
CA SER A 64 15.75 3.95 7.30
C SER A 64 14.41 4.60 6.94
N ASP A 65 14.29 5.90 7.22
CA ASP A 65 13.17 6.75 6.80
C ASP A 65 13.02 6.82 5.26
N THR A 66 14.04 6.40 4.50
CA THR A 66 13.96 6.27 3.04
C THR A 66 13.04 5.13 2.59
N ALA A 67 12.91 4.08 3.40
CA ALA A 67 12.17 2.85 3.08
C ALA A 67 10.87 2.71 3.89
N ARG A 68 10.26 3.82 4.31
CA ARG A 68 9.04 3.83 5.14
C ARG A 68 8.01 4.86 4.68
N ILE A 69 6.75 4.49 4.84
CA ILE A 69 5.57 5.34 4.72
C ILE A 69 4.99 5.47 6.12
N ARG A 70 5.13 6.66 6.72
CA ARG A 70 4.76 6.93 8.11
C ARG A 70 3.99 8.24 8.21
N GLY A 71 3.04 8.28 9.13
CA GLY A 71 2.27 9.48 9.39
C GLY A 71 1.15 9.27 10.38
N GLU A 72 0.18 10.18 10.33
CA GLU A 72 -0.92 10.24 11.27
C GLU A 72 -2.20 10.77 10.59
N ILE A 73 -3.35 10.25 10.99
CA ILE A 73 -4.68 10.77 10.65
C ILE A 73 -5.33 11.26 11.96
N ARG A 74 -5.34 12.57 12.18
CA ARG A 74 -5.70 13.20 13.48
C ARG A 74 -7.17 13.11 13.87
N GLU A 75 -8.07 13.01 12.89
CA GLU A 75 -9.52 13.01 13.08
C GLU A 75 -10.13 11.66 12.70
N LEU A 76 -9.47 10.57 13.10
CA LEU A 76 -9.99 9.24 12.86
C LEU A 76 -11.31 9.02 13.61
N PRO A 77 -12.38 8.58 12.93
CA PRO A 77 -13.59 8.16 13.62
C PRO A 77 -13.22 7.00 14.56
N LYS A 78 -13.48 7.17 15.87
CA LYS A 78 -13.12 6.20 16.92
C LYS A 78 -13.74 4.81 16.71
N ASP A 79 -14.79 4.72 15.88
CA ASP A 79 -15.54 3.51 15.56
C ASP A 79 -15.38 3.07 14.09
N SER A 80 -14.39 3.60 13.36
CA SER A 80 -14.17 3.20 11.96
C SER A 80 -13.78 1.72 11.88
N LYS A 81 -14.66 0.90 11.32
CA LYS A 81 -14.39 -0.52 11.03
C LYS A 81 -13.64 -0.74 9.72
N GLU A 82 -13.59 0.28 8.87
CA GLU A 82 -12.91 0.25 7.59
C GLU A 82 -11.45 0.70 7.73
N PRO A 83 -10.50 0.07 7.03
CA PRO A 83 -9.12 0.53 7.00
C PRO A 83 -8.99 1.83 6.20
N ALA A 84 -7.93 2.60 6.48
CA ALA A 84 -7.50 3.65 5.56
C ALA A 84 -6.99 3.03 4.25
N ARG A 85 -6.79 3.84 3.22
CA ARG A 85 -6.19 3.39 1.96
C ARG A 85 -4.85 4.06 1.73
N LEU A 86 -3.86 3.26 1.39
CA LEU A 86 -2.55 3.70 0.95
C LEU A 86 -2.41 3.41 -0.55
N VAL A 87 -2.07 4.42 -1.33
CA VAL A 87 -1.85 4.31 -2.77
C VAL A 87 -0.40 4.65 -3.06
N VAL A 88 0.37 3.67 -3.57
CA VAL A 88 1.77 3.86 -3.94
C VAL A 88 1.91 3.67 -5.45
N ASN A 89 2.33 4.72 -6.16
CA ASN A 89 2.46 4.71 -7.62
C ASN A 89 1.19 4.20 -8.34
N GLY A 90 0.00 4.49 -7.77
CA GLY A 90 -1.28 4.03 -8.30
C GLY A 90 -1.74 2.65 -7.81
N ALA A 91 -0.89 1.86 -7.15
CA ALA A 91 -1.28 0.63 -6.48
C ALA A 91 -1.93 0.93 -5.13
N ALA A 92 -3.26 0.82 -5.08
CA ALA A 92 -4.05 1.04 -3.87
C ALA A 92 -4.10 -0.23 -3.02
N MET A 93 -3.85 -0.08 -1.72
CA MET A 93 -3.94 -1.16 -0.73
C MET A 93 -4.61 -0.64 0.56
N PRO A 94 -5.40 -1.48 1.24
CA PRO A 94 -5.86 -1.18 2.59
C PRO A 94 -4.69 -1.05 3.56
N MET A 95 -4.83 -0.11 4.50
CA MET A 95 -3.85 0.23 5.52
C MET A 95 -4.52 0.33 6.88
N ARG A 96 -4.07 -0.51 7.81
CA ARG A 96 -4.43 -0.40 9.22
C ARG A 96 -3.91 0.93 9.77
N VAL A 97 -4.74 1.60 10.57
CA VAL A 97 -4.34 2.77 11.34
C VAL A 97 -4.57 2.46 12.81
N GLU A 98 -3.60 2.82 13.64
CA GLU A 98 -3.68 2.60 15.08
C GLU A 98 -4.76 3.48 15.73
N ASN A 99 -5.16 3.12 16.96
CA ASN A 99 -6.21 3.84 17.70
C ASN A 99 -5.88 5.32 17.96
N ASP A 100 -4.60 5.68 17.95
CA ASP A 100 -4.14 7.07 18.08
C ASP A 100 -3.88 7.75 16.73
N GLY A 101 -4.31 7.12 15.64
CA GLY A 101 -4.26 7.68 14.29
C GLY A 101 -2.95 7.47 13.56
N ARG A 102 -1.93 6.86 14.18
CA ARG A 102 -0.65 6.60 13.51
C ARG A 102 -0.72 5.44 12.54
N PHE A 103 0.07 5.54 11.47
CA PHE A 103 0.36 4.44 10.57
C PHE A 103 1.85 4.41 10.23
N ASP A 104 2.37 3.21 10.01
CA ASP A 104 3.76 2.97 9.65
C ASP A 104 3.86 1.72 8.78
N ARG A 105 4.47 1.86 7.61
CA ARG A 105 4.70 0.74 6.70
C ARG A 105 6.06 0.80 6.04
N PRO A 106 6.81 -0.31 5.99
CA PRO A 106 7.97 -0.42 5.12
C PRO A 106 7.51 -0.32 3.66
N PHE A 107 8.32 0.29 2.81
CA PHE A 107 8.13 0.23 1.38
C PHE A 107 9.44 0.56 0.67
N ALA A 108 9.94 -0.37 -0.14
CA ALA A 108 11.07 -0.12 -1.03
C ALA A 108 10.61 0.61 -2.30
N PHE A 109 10.96 1.89 -2.42
CA PHE A 109 10.59 2.69 -3.59
C PHE A 109 11.52 2.41 -4.78
N PRO A 110 11.01 2.26 -6.01
CA PRO A 110 11.86 2.22 -7.19
C PRO A 110 12.60 3.55 -7.37
N ALA A 111 13.74 3.51 -8.07
CA ALA A 111 14.40 4.73 -8.51
C ALA A 111 13.49 5.53 -9.48
N GLY A 112 13.61 6.85 -9.46
CA GLY A 112 12.82 7.76 -10.28
C GLY A 112 11.65 8.41 -9.54
N SER A 113 10.62 8.79 -10.30
CA SER A 113 9.47 9.51 -9.78
C SER A 113 8.53 8.58 -9.04
N ASN A 114 8.19 8.93 -7.80
CA ASN A 114 7.30 8.18 -6.94
C ASN A 114 6.17 9.07 -6.40
N SER A 115 5.04 8.45 -6.11
CA SER A 115 3.91 9.08 -5.44
C SER A 115 3.35 8.19 -4.34
N VAL A 116 3.04 8.80 -3.21
CA VAL A 116 2.35 8.17 -2.09
C VAL A 116 1.14 9.00 -1.75
N GLU A 117 -0.01 8.35 -1.64
CA GLU A 117 -1.25 8.97 -1.23
C GLU A 117 -1.91 8.16 -0.12
N VAL A 118 -2.35 8.87 0.92
CA VAL A 118 -3.13 8.31 2.01
C VAL A 118 -4.54 8.88 1.93
N ILE A 119 -5.52 7.98 1.99
CA ILE A 119 -6.95 8.28 1.94
C ILE A 119 -7.55 7.80 3.26
N SER A 120 -8.31 8.66 3.92
CA SER A 120 -9.00 8.32 5.18
C SER A 120 -9.99 7.17 5.00
N PRO A 121 -10.36 6.46 6.09
CA PRO A 121 -11.30 5.35 6.01
C PRO A 121 -12.66 5.67 5.36
N ASP A 122 -13.15 6.90 5.57
CA ASP A 122 -14.40 7.40 4.98
C ASP A 122 -14.26 7.87 3.51
N GLY A 123 -13.04 7.83 2.97
CA GLY A 123 -12.72 8.28 1.63
C GLY A 123 -12.82 9.79 1.41
N GLN A 124 -12.99 10.62 2.45
CA GLN A 124 -13.21 12.06 2.30
C GLN A 124 -11.93 12.88 2.34
N GLN A 125 -10.92 12.43 3.10
CA GLN A 125 -9.65 13.14 3.29
C GLN A 125 -8.54 12.42 2.55
N HIS A 126 -7.73 13.19 1.83
CA HIS A 126 -6.69 12.67 0.94
C HIS A 126 -5.44 13.52 1.11
N LYS A 127 -4.28 12.88 1.24
CA LYS A 127 -2.98 13.55 1.22
C LYS A 127 -2.04 12.80 0.30
N ARG A 128 -1.56 13.49 -0.73
CA ARG A 128 -0.58 12.98 -1.67
C ARG A 128 0.75 13.70 -1.54
N VAL A 129 1.83 12.95 -1.62
CA VAL A 129 3.20 13.43 -1.75
C VAL A 129 3.82 12.82 -2.99
N GLN A 130 4.60 13.63 -3.71
CA GLN A 130 5.42 13.20 -4.84
C GLN A 130 6.87 13.52 -4.56
N PHE A 131 7.75 12.60 -4.92
CA PHE A 131 9.19 12.73 -4.71
C PHE A 131 9.95 11.98 -5.78
N TYR A 132 11.21 12.36 -5.98
CA TYR A 132 12.15 11.67 -6.84
C TYR A 132 13.15 10.89 -5.99
N HIS A 133 13.23 9.59 -6.20
CA HIS A 133 14.20 8.69 -5.58
C HIS A 133 15.43 8.56 -6.48
N GLY A 134 16.54 9.17 -6.10
CA GLY A 134 17.75 9.24 -6.92
C GLY A 134 18.42 7.89 -7.21
N GLY A 135 18.05 6.83 -6.48
CA GLY A 135 18.81 5.58 -6.47
C GLY A 135 20.23 5.78 -5.92
N GLY A 136 21.10 4.78 -6.09
CA GLY A 136 22.55 4.94 -5.85
C GLY A 136 23.03 4.78 -4.41
N GLY A 137 22.14 4.55 -3.45
CA GLY A 137 22.49 4.16 -2.07
C GLY A 137 22.58 2.64 -1.91
N GLY A 138 23.10 1.87 -2.85
CA GLY A 138 23.19 0.40 -2.73
C GLY A 138 21.86 -0.38 -2.82
N GLU A 139 20.70 0.28 -2.75
CA GLU A 139 19.39 -0.31 -3.04
C GLU A 139 19.31 -0.78 -4.50
N VAL A 140 18.98 -2.06 -4.70
CA VAL A 140 18.73 -2.62 -6.03
C VAL A 140 17.24 -2.49 -6.35
N ALA A 141 16.91 -1.61 -7.29
CA ALA A 141 15.52 -1.40 -7.70
C ALA A 141 14.90 -2.68 -8.29
N ALA A 142 13.69 -3.00 -7.84
CA ALA A 142 12.90 -4.08 -8.42
C ALA A 142 12.51 -3.74 -9.86
N LYS A 143 12.43 -4.76 -10.71
CA LYS A 143 11.86 -4.67 -12.06
C LYS A 143 10.55 -5.43 -12.17
N LEU A 144 10.44 -6.53 -11.42
CA LEU A 144 9.17 -7.23 -11.19
C LEU A 144 8.76 -7.02 -9.74
N ARG A 145 7.52 -6.59 -9.52
CA ARG A 145 6.90 -6.53 -8.19
C ARG A 145 5.51 -7.14 -8.24
N VAL A 146 5.21 -8.00 -7.28
CA VAL A 146 3.88 -8.56 -7.06
C VAL A 146 3.47 -8.22 -5.64
N MET A 147 2.34 -7.56 -5.49
CA MET A 147 1.81 -7.09 -4.21
C MET A 147 0.46 -7.74 -3.98
N LEU A 148 0.26 -8.36 -2.82
CA LEU A 148 -1.00 -8.92 -2.35
C LEU A 148 -1.50 -8.08 -1.18
N SER A 149 -2.78 -7.74 -1.15
CA SER A 149 -3.48 -7.17 0.01
C SER A 149 -4.90 -7.73 0.09
N TRP A 150 -5.61 -7.53 1.19
CA TRP A 150 -6.98 -8.03 1.34
C TRP A 150 -7.83 -7.17 2.26
N ASP A 151 -9.14 -7.37 2.23
CA ASP A 151 -10.15 -6.48 2.80
C ASP A 151 -10.75 -6.94 4.14
N SER A 152 -10.11 -7.90 4.80
CA SER A 152 -10.56 -8.49 6.07
C SER A 152 -9.44 -8.52 7.10
N ASP A 153 -9.69 -7.90 8.26
CA ASP A 153 -8.74 -7.93 9.38
C ASP A 153 -8.59 -9.35 9.95
N ASN A 154 -7.49 -9.60 10.65
CA ASN A 154 -7.15 -10.90 11.26
C ASN A 154 -7.23 -12.10 10.29
N THR A 155 -7.10 -11.85 8.99
CA THR A 155 -7.02 -12.86 7.93
C THR A 155 -5.57 -12.97 7.46
N ASP A 156 -5.16 -14.18 7.13
CA ASP A 156 -3.81 -14.52 6.70
C ASP A 156 -3.85 -15.10 5.28
N LEU A 157 -3.35 -14.34 4.32
CA LEU A 157 -3.22 -14.75 2.92
C LEU A 157 -1.76 -14.70 2.50
N ASP A 158 -1.25 -15.81 1.96
CA ASP A 158 0.12 -15.87 1.43
C ASP A 158 0.16 -15.61 -0.07
N LEU A 159 1.17 -14.88 -0.50
CA LEU A 159 1.54 -14.65 -1.88
C LEU A 159 2.58 -15.70 -2.31
N HIS A 160 2.29 -16.36 -3.42
CA HIS A 160 3.14 -17.38 -4.01
C HIS A 160 3.53 -16.96 -5.43
N LEU A 161 4.84 -16.99 -5.72
CA LEU A 161 5.37 -16.74 -7.06
C LEU A 161 6.19 -17.93 -7.54
N VAL A 162 5.82 -18.52 -8.68
CA VAL A 162 6.64 -19.51 -9.39
C VAL A 162 7.38 -18.82 -10.52
N THR A 163 8.71 -18.96 -10.54
CA THR A 163 9.61 -18.35 -11.52
C THR A 163 9.83 -19.26 -12.74
N PRO A 164 10.28 -18.73 -13.90
CA PRO A 164 10.42 -19.49 -15.15
C PRO A 164 11.36 -20.71 -15.06
N ASP A 165 12.34 -20.68 -14.17
CA ASP A 165 13.27 -21.77 -13.87
C ASP A 165 12.69 -22.81 -12.89
N GLY A 166 11.42 -22.67 -12.49
CA GLY A 166 10.73 -23.58 -11.57
C GLY A 166 10.94 -23.27 -10.08
N GLY A 167 11.63 -22.19 -9.76
CA GLY A 167 11.75 -21.71 -8.39
C GLY A 167 10.40 -21.25 -7.83
N HIS A 168 10.23 -21.33 -6.51
CA HIS A 168 8.98 -20.97 -5.83
C HIS A 168 9.28 -20.11 -4.60
N VAL A 169 8.83 -18.85 -4.64
CA VAL A 169 8.85 -17.90 -3.52
C VAL A 169 7.51 -17.93 -2.79
N TRP A 170 7.55 -18.09 -1.47
CA TRP A 170 6.41 -18.07 -0.54
C TRP A 170 6.95 -17.94 0.89
N TYR A 171 6.07 -17.88 1.91
CA TYR A 171 6.49 -17.65 3.30
C TYR A 171 7.62 -18.58 3.77
N GLY A 172 7.57 -19.87 3.38
CA GLY A 172 8.56 -20.88 3.77
C GLY A 172 9.86 -20.86 2.97
N ASN A 173 9.90 -20.12 1.85
CA ASN A 173 11.09 -19.94 1.02
C ASN A 173 11.13 -18.52 0.44
N ARG A 174 11.53 -17.56 1.28
CA ARG A 174 11.45 -16.12 0.98
C ARG A 174 12.50 -15.59 -0.01
N SER A 175 13.41 -16.42 -0.52
CA SER A 175 14.36 -15.98 -1.56
C SER A 175 14.88 -17.11 -2.40
N LEU A 176 15.08 -16.82 -3.68
CA LEU A 176 15.66 -17.72 -4.64
C LEU A 176 17.04 -17.23 -5.11
N PRO A 177 17.94 -18.14 -5.56
CA PRO A 177 19.21 -17.76 -6.17
C PRO A 177 19.10 -16.86 -7.41
N ASN A 178 17.94 -16.86 -8.07
CA ASN A 178 17.65 -16.01 -9.24
C ASN A 178 17.29 -14.55 -8.87
N GLY A 179 17.31 -14.21 -7.58
CA GLY A 179 17.10 -12.86 -7.07
C GLY A 179 15.64 -12.49 -6.79
N ALA A 180 14.67 -13.39 -7.01
CA ALA A 180 13.31 -13.17 -6.51
C ALA A 180 13.27 -13.36 -4.98
N ALA A 181 12.65 -12.41 -4.27
CA ALA A 181 12.54 -12.46 -2.81
C ALA A 181 11.21 -11.86 -2.32
N GLN A 182 10.71 -12.40 -1.21
CA GLN A 182 9.60 -11.82 -0.44
C GLN A 182 10.18 -10.76 0.52
N ASP A 183 9.76 -9.52 0.33
CA ASP A 183 10.27 -8.31 1.00
C ASP A 183 9.48 -8.03 2.29
N VAL A 184 8.15 -7.93 2.12
CA VAL A 184 7.20 -7.66 3.20
C VAL A 184 6.28 -8.88 3.33
N ASP A 185 6.20 -9.43 4.55
CA ASP A 185 5.32 -10.54 4.92
C ASP A 185 4.54 -10.09 6.17
N VAL A 186 3.22 -10.03 6.04
CA VAL A 186 2.30 -9.47 7.02
C VAL A 186 1.28 -10.55 7.33
N THR A 187 1.50 -11.27 8.43
CA THR A 187 0.71 -12.47 8.78
C THR A 187 -0.66 -12.16 9.39
N THR A 188 -0.99 -10.89 9.60
CA THR A 188 -2.30 -10.42 10.07
C THR A 188 -2.58 -8.99 9.58
N GLY A 189 -3.85 -8.61 9.52
CA GLY A 189 -4.24 -7.27 9.06
C GLY A 189 -4.75 -7.32 7.64
N TYR A 190 -4.22 -6.46 6.77
CA TYR A 190 -4.73 -6.25 5.42
C TYR A 190 -3.63 -6.39 4.34
N GLY A 191 -2.50 -7.02 4.70
CA GLY A 191 -1.26 -6.99 3.92
C GLY A 191 -0.53 -5.63 3.99
N PRO A 192 0.36 -5.30 3.02
CA PRO A 192 0.63 -6.11 1.83
C PRO A 192 1.61 -7.25 2.11
N GLU A 193 1.51 -8.33 1.33
CA GLU A 193 2.68 -9.16 1.04
C GLU A 193 3.30 -8.74 -0.29
N ILE A 194 4.62 -8.64 -0.33
CA ILE A 194 5.34 -8.17 -1.52
C ILE A 194 6.42 -9.17 -1.91
N ILE A 195 6.37 -9.64 -3.15
CA ILE A 195 7.48 -10.34 -3.81
C ILE A 195 8.07 -9.43 -4.88
N ALA A 196 9.37 -9.23 -4.84
CA ALA A 196 10.09 -8.39 -5.79
C ALA A 196 11.29 -9.13 -6.40
N SER A 197 11.65 -8.75 -7.62
CA SER A 197 12.87 -9.21 -8.28
C SER A 197 13.52 -8.06 -9.07
N PRO A 198 14.80 -7.73 -8.81
CA PRO A 198 15.55 -6.78 -9.63
C PRO A 198 16.05 -7.39 -10.95
N THR A 199 16.14 -8.72 -11.01
CA THR A 199 16.64 -9.49 -12.16
C THR A 199 15.64 -10.57 -12.57
N PRO A 200 14.40 -10.20 -12.94
CA PRO A 200 13.41 -11.17 -13.35
C PRO A 200 13.91 -11.95 -14.58
N LEU A 201 13.85 -13.27 -14.48
CA LEU A 201 14.09 -14.18 -15.60
C LEU A 201 13.06 -13.94 -16.69
N LYS A 202 13.48 -14.07 -17.95
CA LYS A 202 12.56 -14.09 -19.08
C LYS A 202 11.73 -15.38 -19.07
N GLY A 203 10.46 -15.27 -19.44
CA GLY A 203 9.57 -16.44 -19.56
C GLY A 203 8.39 -16.41 -18.60
N GLN A 204 7.83 -17.59 -18.35
CA GLN A 204 6.51 -17.72 -17.71
C GLN A 204 6.59 -17.67 -16.18
N TYR A 205 5.80 -16.79 -15.59
CA TYR A 205 5.55 -16.72 -14.15
C TYR A 205 4.12 -17.15 -13.84
N LEU A 206 3.95 -17.72 -12.64
CA LEU A 206 2.64 -18.05 -12.08
C LEU A 206 2.50 -17.38 -10.72
N VAL A 207 1.41 -16.64 -10.55
CA VAL A 207 1.07 -15.97 -9.28
C VAL A 207 -0.11 -16.69 -8.66
N TYR A 208 0.08 -17.15 -7.43
CA TYR A 208 -0.97 -17.77 -6.62
C TYR A 208 -1.19 -16.99 -5.33
N VAL A 209 -2.40 -17.09 -4.81
CA VAL A 209 -2.74 -16.63 -3.46
C VAL A 209 -3.25 -17.82 -2.68
N ASN A 210 -2.66 -18.06 -1.51
CA ASN A 210 -3.09 -19.08 -0.57
C ASN A 210 -3.90 -18.43 0.54
N TYR A 211 -5.11 -18.92 0.80
CA TYR A 211 -5.83 -18.54 2.01
C TYR A 211 -5.35 -19.42 3.16
N TYR A 212 -4.36 -18.96 3.93
CA TYR A 212 -3.79 -19.77 4.99
C TYR A 212 -4.76 -19.98 6.15
N GLY A 213 -5.36 -18.91 6.66
CA GLY A 213 -6.27 -18.98 7.79
C GLY A 213 -6.66 -17.63 8.37
N GLY A 214 -7.23 -17.63 9.58
CA GLY A 214 -7.74 -16.40 10.20
C GLY A 214 -9.08 -15.94 9.62
N GLY A 215 -9.61 -14.85 10.15
CA GLY A 215 -10.93 -14.35 9.77
C GLY A 215 -12.09 -15.21 10.26
N TRP A 216 -11.90 -16.03 11.29
CA TRP A 216 -12.94 -16.81 11.97
C TRP A 216 -12.83 -16.63 13.49
N SER A 217 -13.98 -16.46 14.15
CA SER A 217 -14.11 -16.43 15.61
C SER A 217 -14.99 -17.59 16.04
N SER A 218 -14.65 -18.22 17.15
CA SER A 218 -15.46 -19.26 17.78
C SER A 218 -16.11 -18.69 19.03
N ASP A 219 -17.44 -18.80 19.13
CA ASP A 219 -18.16 -18.52 20.36
C ASP A 219 -18.04 -19.75 21.27
N GLU A 220 -17.27 -19.64 22.35
CA GLU A 220 -17.05 -20.77 23.27
C GLU A 220 -18.34 -21.20 24.02
N SER A 221 -19.35 -20.33 24.07
CA SER A 221 -20.61 -20.63 24.76
C SER A 221 -21.65 -21.32 23.87
N SER A 222 -21.64 -21.06 22.55
CA SER A 222 -22.54 -21.70 21.59
C SER A 222 -21.87 -22.79 20.74
N GLY A 223 -20.53 -22.80 20.66
CA GLY A 223 -19.77 -23.67 19.77
C GLY A 223 -19.78 -23.22 18.31
N ASP A 224 -20.37 -22.07 17.99
CA ASP A 224 -20.48 -21.58 16.62
C ASP A 224 -19.15 -20.98 16.14
N VAL A 225 -18.75 -21.36 14.93
CA VAL A 225 -17.58 -20.80 14.23
C VAL A 225 -18.08 -19.83 13.17
N ASN A 226 -17.84 -18.54 13.37
CA ASN A 226 -18.33 -17.46 12.51
C ASN A 226 -17.15 -16.74 11.84
N ALA A 227 -17.24 -16.53 10.53
CA ALA A 227 -16.28 -15.71 9.81
C ALA A 227 -16.40 -14.24 10.24
N ALA A 228 -15.27 -13.56 10.44
CA ALA A 228 -15.17 -12.12 10.69
C ALA A 228 -15.77 -11.30 9.54
N LYS A 229 -15.72 -11.85 8.32
CA LYS A 229 -16.38 -11.32 7.13
C LYS A 229 -16.95 -12.48 6.29
N PRO A 230 -18.14 -12.35 5.69
CA PRO A 230 -18.72 -13.42 4.86
C PRO A 230 -17.87 -13.81 3.65
N LEU A 231 -17.05 -12.90 3.13
CA LEU A 231 -16.15 -13.12 2.01
C LEU A 231 -14.92 -12.21 2.13
N THR A 232 -13.74 -12.79 2.18
CA THR A 232 -12.47 -12.08 2.04
C THR A 232 -12.21 -11.84 0.55
N THR A 233 -11.86 -10.61 0.18
CA THR A 233 -11.41 -10.28 -1.18
C THR A 233 -9.94 -9.89 -1.13
N ALA A 234 -9.12 -10.66 -1.85
CA ALA A 234 -7.74 -10.32 -2.10
C ALA A 234 -7.61 -9.38 -3.31
N GLN A 235 -6.62 -8.51 -3.28
CA GLN A 235 -6.17 -7.73 -4.42
C GLN A 235 -4.71 -8.05 -4.70
N VAL A 236 -4.41 -8.50 -5.92
CA VAL A 236 -3.05 -8.70 -6.40
C VAL A 236 -2.72 -7.67 -7.47
N THR A 237 -1.63 -6.93 -7.29
CA THR A 237 -1.07 -6.01 -8.27
C THR A 237 0.28 -6.52 -8.76
N ILE A 238 0.41 -6.69 -10.07
CA ILE A 238 1.65 -7.09 -10.75
C ILE A 238 2.19 -5.90 -11.51
N VAL A 239 3.43 -5.51 -11.22
CA VAL A 239 4.19 -4.46 -11.92
C VAL A 239 5.37 -5.11 -12.61
N THR A 240 5.46 -5.01 -13.93
CA THR A 240 6.60 -5.49 -14.73
C THR A 240 7.37 -4.31 -15.31
N GLU A 241 8.68 -4.46 -15.47
CA GLU A 241 9.59 -3.40 -15.94
C GLU A 241 9.43 -2.10 -15.10
N GLU A 242 9.27 -2.25 -13.78
CA GLU A 242 9.06 -1.16 -12.82
C GLU A 242 10.14 -0.07 -12.94
N GLY A 243 9.71 1.20 -12.94
CA GLY A 243 10.56 2.37 -13.07
C GLY A 243 11.04 2.66 -14.50
N THR A 244 10.57 1.92 -15.52
CA THR A 244 10.95 2.13 -16.91
C THR A 244 9.80 2.66 -17.77
N VAL A 245 10.10 3.11 -18.99
CA VAL A 245 9.07 3.48 -19.98
C VAL A 245 8.20 2.32 -20.44
N ASN A 246 8.62 1.08 -20.17
CA ASN A 246 7.88 -0.14 -20.49
C ASN A 246 7.12 -0.69 -19.29
N GLU A 247 7.06 0.06 -18.18
CA GLU A 247 6.35 -0.36 -16.98
C GLU A 247 4.90 -0.72 -17.33
N LYS A 248 4.45 -1.87 -16.83
CA LYS A 248 3.07 -2.31 -16.94
C LYS A 248 2.57 -2.76 -15.59
N GLN A 249 1.42 -2.21 -15.19
CA GLN A 249 0.72 -2.57 -13.98
C GLN A 249 -0.62 -3.25 -14.31
N GLU A 250 -0.86 -4.42 -13.74
CA GLU A 250 -2.14 -5.14 -13.79
C GLU A 250 -2.62 -5.41 -12.36
N SER A 251 -3.92 -5.25 -12.09
CA SER A 251 -4.51 -5.55 -10.77
C SER A 251 -5.70 -6.47 -10.89
N PHE A 252 -5.82 -7.41 -9.96
CA PHE A 252 -6.82 -8.47 -9.94
C PHE A 252 -7.49 -8.50 -8.57
N LEU A 253 -8.82 -8.60 -8.55
CA LEU A 253 -9.59 -8.86 -7.34
C LEU A 253 -10.01 -10.32 -7.31
N ILE A 254 -9.71 -11.01 -6.20
CA ILE A 254 -9.87 -12.45 -6.06
C ILE A 254 -10.73 -12.72 -4.82
N PRO A 255 -11.96 -13.20 -4.98
CA PRO A 255 -12.78 -13.62 -3.84
C PRO A 255 -12.21 -14.93 -3.28
N MET A 256 -11.83 -14.92 -2.00
CA MET A 256 -11.28 -16.08 -1.28
C MET A 256 -12.40 -16.75 -0.49
N ARG A 257 -12.60 -18.06 -0.67
CA ARG A 257 -13.80 -18.76 -0.18
C ARG A 257 -13.57 -19.48 1.14
N GLN A 258 -12.42 -20.12 1.31
CA GLN A 258 -12.14 -20.93 2.50
C GLN A 258 -10.63 -21.03 2.79
N PRO A 259 -10.24 -21.15 4.07
CA PRO A 259 -8.88 -21.53 4.43
C PRO A 259 -8.43 -22.83 3.75
N GLY A 260 -7.17 -22.90 3.37
CA GLY A 260 -6.54 -23.96 2.58
C GLY A 260 -6.72 -23.83 1.05
N GLU A 261 -7.46 -22.83 0.56
CA GLU A 261 -7.62 -22.59 -0.86
C GLU A 261 -6.36 -21.96 -1.49
N LEU A 262 -5.77 -22.63 -2.48
CA LEU A 262 -4.70 -22.09 -3.31
C LEU A 262 -5.25 -21.70 -4.69
N THR A 263 -5.32 -20.40 -4.95
CA THR A 263 -5.93 -19.86 -6.17
C THR A 263 -4.87 -19.34 -7.12
N LEU A 264 -4.86 -19.85 -8.36
CA LEU A 264 -4.07 -19.26 -9.45
C LEU A 264 -4.70 -17.93 -9.85
N VAL A 265 -3.98 -16.83 -9.63
CA VAL A 265 -4.44 -15.48 -9.98
C VAL A 265 -4.10 -15.15 -11.42
N LYS A 266 -2.84 -15.35 -11.82
CA LYS A 266 -2.36 -14.96 -13.14
C LYS A 266 -1.20 -15.85 -13.58
N ARG A 267 -1.23 -16.19 -14.87
CA ARG A 267 -0.06 -16.61 -15.65
C ARG A 267 0.34 -15.47 -16.58
N PHE A 268 1.59 -15.04 -16.52
CA PHE A 268 2.11 -13.99 -17.40
C PHE A 268 3.53 -14.34 -17.88
N SER A 269 3.95 -13.74 -18.99
CA SER A 269 5.33 -13.88 -19.48
C SER A 269 6.07 -12.58 -19.25
N TYR A 270 7.24 -12.65 -18.62
CA TYR A 270 8.15 -11.51 -18.51
C TYR A 270 9.02 -11.43 -19.78
N PRO A 271 9.16 -10.24 -20.40
CA PRO A 271 9.82 -10.04 -21.70
C PRO A 271 11.35 -10.17 -21.70
#